data_AF-A0A191Z0B3-F1
#
_entry.id   AF-A0A191Z0B3-F1
#
_cell.length_a   1.000
_cell.length_b   1.000
_cell.length_c   1.000
_cell.angle_alpha   90.00
_cell.angle_beta   90.00
_cell.angle_gamma   90.00
#
_symmetry.space_group_name_H-M   'P 1'
#
loop_
_entity.id
_entity.type
_entity.pdbx_description
1 polymer ?
#
loop_
_entity_poly.entity_id
_entity_poly.type
_entity_poly.pdbx_seq_one_letter_code
_entity_poly.pdbx_strand_id
1 'polypeptide(L)'
;MQEHLMPVPFYEDTVVLVGQGTDPFVAMEPIVTNIGLDWKTQFRKSGGRFRSAMVEMTTTGSDGQQYRMTCLPLRKLPAWLYAISPNNVKPEFRAKIVRYQEECDDVLWDYWTKSSTSRSETPNAAHLIALSCHRVALLKELSGTSDNAIRTAIHEQLALVSHQLGLSVPDLTSIGIRTPAPADILIEFWSALALLDRKGVRYNHCTPSKAFLYLQLPHLAQLFKKHNISIKFTRELRQAMKESKQPRYVSNTTQHSAMEHISLKCWVFEWPLRREREVFDPLQKNPVRRKTA
;
A
#
# COMPACT_ATOMS: atom_id res chain seq x y z
N MET A 1 -7.57 11.85 -2.81
CA MET A 1 -6.45 11.69 -3.76
C MET A 1 -5.18 11.63 -2.93
N GLN A 2 -4.36 10.60 -3.11
CA GLN A 2 -3.12 10.44 -2.33
C GLN A 2 -2.03 11.25 -3.02
N GLU A 3 -1.40 12.16 -2.28
CA GLU A 3 -0.36 13.06 -2.80
C GLU A 3 0.94 12.27 -3.02
N HIS A 4 1.57 12.46 -4.18
CA HIS A 4 2.82 11.80 -4.52
C HIS A 4 4.00 12.77 -4.38
N LEU A 5 5.01 12.38 -3.59
CA LEU A 5 6.25 13.14 -3.40
C LEU A 5 7.36 12.60 -4.30
N MET A 6 7.95 13.48 -5.08
CA MET A 6 9.09 13.19 -5.94
C MET A 6 10.29 14.07 -5.54
N PRO A 7 11.33 13.51 -4.91
CA PRO A 7 12.58 14.23 -4.68
C PRO A 7 13.32 14.40 -6.02
N VAL A 8 13.67 15.63 -6.34
CA VAL A 8 14.39 16.02 -7.56
C VAL A 8 15.72 16.65 -7.15
N PRO A 9 16.86 16.11 -7.60
CA PRO A 9 18.17 16.76 -7.41
C PRO A 9 18.18 18.12 -8.09
N PHE A 10 18.62 19.15 -7.37
CA PHE A 10 18.80 20.50 -7.88
C PHE A 10 20.09 21.07 -7.33
N TYR A 11 21.15 21.03 -8.14
CA TYR A 11 22.51 21.34 -7.71
C TYR A 11 22.94 20.48 -6.50
N GLU A 12 23.44 21.11 -5.44
CA GLU A 12 23.78 20.47 -4.16
C GLU A 12 22.57 20.11 -3.27
N ASP A 13 21.35 20.47 -3.68
CA ASP A 13 20.15 20.34 -2.87
C ASP A 13 19.16 19.31 -3.47
N THR A 14 18.19 18.90 -2.66
CA THR A 14 17.03 18.12 -3.12
C THR A 14 15.76 18.95 -2.97
N VAL A 15 15.04 19.12 -4.07
CA VAL A 15 13.75 19.80 -4.13
C VAL A 15 12.65 18.75 -4.17
N VAL A 16 11.64 18.90 -3.31
CA VAL A 16 10.50 17.97 -3.28
C VAL A 16 9.38 18.53 -4.15
N LEU A 17 9.07 17.83 -5.24
CA LEU A 17 7.88 18.08 -6.04
C LEU A 17 6.70 17.28 -5.49
N VAL A 18 5.55 17.91 -5.40
CA VAL A 18 4.30 17.30 -4.96
C VAL A 18 3.34 17.25 -6.14
N GLY A 19 2.92 16.04 -6.50
CA GLY A 19 1.92 15.80 -7.53
C GLY A 19 0.51 15.89 -6.97
N GLN A 20 -0.22 16.95 -7.34
CA GLN A 20 -1.66 17.08 -7.09
C GLN A 20 -2.39 17.33 -8.42
N GLY A 21 -3.01 16.28 -8.97
CA GLY A 21 -3.65 16.36 -10.29
C GLY A 21 -2.63 16.53 -11.42
N THR A 22 -2.82 17.52 -12.29
CA THR A 22 -1.98 17.77 -13.47
C THR A 22 -0.87 18.81 -13.25
N ASP A 23 -0.97 19.62 -12.19
CA ASP A 23 -0.04 20.73 -11.96
C ASP A 23 1.04 20.33 -10.95
N PRO A 24 2.34 20.54 -11.26
CA PRO A 24 3.42 20.31 -10.31
C PRO A 24 3.46 21.41 -9.24
N PHE A 25 3.59 21.00 -7.98
CA PHE A 25 3.85 21.89 -6.86
C PHE A 25 5.22 21.61 -6.26
N VAL A 26 5.78 22.60 -5.56
CA VAL A 26 7.05 22.49 -4.87
C VAL A 26 6.88 22.72 -3.38
N ALA A 27 7.47 21.86 -2.56
CA ALA A 27 7.47 22.03 -1.10
C ALA A 27 8.42 23.17 -0.73
N MET A 28 7.91 24.21 -0.07
CA MET A 28 8.67 25.45 0.13
C MET A 28 9.65 25.39 1.30
N GLU A 29 9.33 24.65 2.36
CA GLU A 29 10.17 24.58 3.56
C GLU A 29 11.57 24.02 3.30
N PRO A 30 11.76 22.92 2.53
CA PRO A 30 13.08 22.45 2.16
C PRO A 30 13.90 23.50 1.40
N ILE A 31 13.30 24.17 0.40
CA ILE A 31 13.99 25.18 -0.41
C ILE A 31 14.44 26.36 0.45
N VAL A 32 13.56 26.84 1.32
CA VAL A 32 13.85 27.98 2.21
C VAL A 32 15.01 27.66 3.14
N THR A 33 14.99 26.47 3.73
CA THR A 33 16.03 26.00 4.64
C THR A 33 17.37 25.80 3.91
N ASN A 34 17.34 25.25 2.69
CA ASN A 34 18.54 24.98 1.90
C ASN A 34 19.29 26.24 1.45
N ILE A 35 18.59 27.38 1.35
CA ILE A 35 19.15 28.70 1.03
C ILE A 35 19.50 29.48 2.33
N GLY A 36 19.39 28.85 3.50
CA GLY A 36 19.81 29.43 4.77
C GLY A 36 18.86 30.50 5.33
N LEU A 37 17.59 30.50 4.90
CA LEU A 37 16.55 31.38 5.38
C LEU A 37 15.69 30.70 6.44
N ASP A 38 15.15 31.49 7.38
CA ASP A 38 14.20 30.99 8.37
C ASP A 38 12.82 30.75 7.76
N TRP A 39 12.35 29.49 7.81
CA TRP A 39 11.05 29.09 7.25
C TRP A 39 9.89 29.89 7.82
N LYS A 40 9.81 30.07 9.15
CA LYS A 40 8.70 30.79 9.79
C LYS A 40 8.60 32.23 9.30
N THR A 41 9.75 32.89 9.13
CA THR A 41 9.83 34.25 8.60
C THR A 41 9.40 34.30 7.14
N GLN A 42 9.85 33.36 6.30
CA GLN A 42 9.47 33.34 4.89
C GLN A 42 8.01 32.98 4.68
N PHE A 43 7.45 32.03 5.45
CA PHE A 43 6.04 31.70 5.43
C PHE A 43 5.14 32.91 5.75
N ARG A 44 5.55 33.73 6.73
CA ARG A 44 4.84 34.99 7.05
C ARG A 44 4.93 36.00 5.89
N LYS A 45 6.09 36.10 5.22
CA LYS A 45 6.29 37.01 4.07
C LYS A 45 5.57 36.56 2.81
N SER A 46 5.49 35.26 2.56
CA SER A 46 4.80 34.67 1.41
C SER A 46 3.27 34.84 1.50
N GLY A 47 2.75 35.11 2.71
CA GLY A 47 1.37 35.53 2.98
C GLY A 47 0.91 36.81 2.28
N GLY A 48 1.81 37.56 1.63
CA GLY A 48 1.45 38.63 0.70
C GLY A 48 1.24 38.10 -0.73
N ARG A 49 2.23 38.35 -1.59
CA ARG A 49 2.19 38.11 -3.05
C ARG A 49 1.87 36.67 -3.47
N PHE A 50 2.19 35.68 -2.65
CA PHE A 50 2.05 34.26 -3.00
C PHE A 50 0.91 33.56 -2.28
N ARG A 51 0.21 34.23 -1.36
CA ARG A 51 -0.81 33.62 -0.49
C ARG A 51 -1.93 32.93 -1.26
N SER A 52 -2.42 33.57 -2.32
CA SER A 52 -3.51 33.02 -3.14
C SER A 52 -3.09 31.80 -3.95
N ALA A 53 -1.79 31.58 -4.15
CA ALA A 53 -1.25 30.45 -4.88
C ALA A 53 -0.71 29.35 -3.96
N MET A 54 -0.40 29.65 -2.69
CA MET A 54 0.09 28.66 -1.74
C MET A 54 -1.03 27.71 -1.32
N VAL A 55 -0.72 26.41 -1.31
CA VAL A 55 -1.64 25.34 -0.93
C VAL A 55 -1.01 24.56 0.21
N GLU A 56 -1.79 24.29 1.25
CA GLU A 56 -1.39 23.38 2.32
C GLU A 56 -1.80 21.96 1.91
N MET A 57 -0.79 21.12 1.69
CA MET A 57 -0.95 19.73 1.25
C MET A 57 -0.70 18.80 2.43
N THR A 58 -1.55 17.78 2.59
CA THR A 58 -1.44 16.84 3.71
C THR A 58 -0.93 15.51 3.17
N THR A 59 0.33 15.21 3.43
CA THR A 59 0.96 13.96 3.02
C THR A 59 1.12 13.03 4.21
N THR A 60 0.87 11.74 3.97
CA THR A 60 1.09 10.69 4.97
C THR A 60 2.51 10.14 4.85
N GLY A 61 3.30 10.23 5.92
CA GLY A 61 4.62 9.62 5.99
C GLY A 61 4.57 8.09 6.04
N SER A 62 5.72 7.44 5.90
CA SER A 62 5.85 5.97 5.98
C SER A 62 5.48 5.41 7.36
N ASP A 63 5.45 6.26 8.37
CA ASP A 63 5.04 5.99 9.75
C ASP A 63 3.52 6.14 9.98
N GLY A 64 2.76 6.49 8.94
CA GLY A 64 1.32 6.74 9.01
C GLY A 64 0.93 8.10 9.57
N GLN A 65 1.90 8.97 9.90
CA GLN A 65 1.64 10.30 10.40
C GLN A 65 1.33 11.27 9.25
N GLN A 66 0.44 12.22 9.51
CA GLN A 66 0.10 13.27 8.55
C GLN A 66 1.01 14.47 8.75
N TYR A 67 1.74 14.83 7.71
CA TYR A 67 2.57 16.02 7.62
C TYR A 67 1.87 17.04 6.73
N ARG A 68 1.77 18.27 7.24
CA ARG A 68 1.29 19.40 6.44
C ARG A 68 2.46 20.10 5.79
N MET A 69 2.47 20.13 4.47
CA MET A 69 3.48 20.83 3.67
C MET A 69 2.86 22.05 3.03
N THR A 70 3.52 23.20 3.18
CA THR A 70 3.15 24.38 2.40
C THR A 70 3.81 24.30 1.04
N CYS A 71 2.98 24.25 0.01
CA CYS A 71 3.38 24.06 -1.37
C CYS A 71 3.10 25.31 -2.21
N LEU A 72 3.97 25.58 -3.17
CA LEU A 72 3.80 26.64 -4.17
C LEU A 72 3.72 25.99 -5.57
N PRO A 73 2.86 26.45 -6.49
CA PRO A 73 2.90 25.98 -7.87
C PRO A 73 4.28 26.19 -8.46
N LEU A 74 4.86 25.16 -9.09
CA LEU A 74 6.24 25.21 -9.59
C LEU A 74 6.48 26.40 -10.53
N ARG A 75 5.47 26.75 -11.35
CA ARG A 75 5.48 27.94 -12.23
C ARG A 75 5.66 29.29 -11.52
N LYS A 76 5.44 29.37 -10.21
CA LYS A 76 5.60 30.58 -9.39
C LYS A 76 6.93 30.61 -8.64
N LEU A 77 7.70 29.52 -8.66
CA LEU A 77 8.99 29.42 -7.97
C LEU A 77 10.01 30.48 -8.45
N PRO A 78 10.19 30.75 -9.76
CA PRO A 78 11.11 31.80 -10.20
C PRO A 78 10.76 33.17 -9.61
N ALA A 79 9.48 33.56 -9.66
CA ALA A 79 9.03 34.82 -9.09
C ALA A 79 9.29 34.93 -7.58
N TRP A 80 9.28 33.81 -6.86
CA TRP A 80 9.65 33.76 -5.45
C TRP A 80 11.17 33.89 -5.24
N LEU A 81 11.98 33.21 -6.06
CA LEU A 81 13.45 33.33 -6.02
C LEU A 81 13.91 34.78 -6.23
N TYR A 82 13.34 35.50 -7.21
CA TYR A 82 13.65 36.93 -7.44
C TYR A 82 13.13 37.87 -6.36
N ALA A 83 12.19 37.44 -5.50
CA ALA A 83 11.76 38.25 -4.36
C ALA A 83 12.80 38.26 -3.24
N ILE A 84 13.81 37.39 -3.29
CA ILE A 84 14.89 37.30 -2.32
C ILE A 84 16.09 38.11 -2.84
N SER A 85 16.44 39.16 -2.10
CA SER A 85 17.71 39.86 -2.35
C SER A 85 18.87 39.05 -1.77
N PRO A 86 19.95 38.80 -2.53
CA PRO A 86 21.14 38.09 -2.03
C PRO A 86 21.75 38.73 -0.79
N ASN A 87 21.65 40.05 -0.63
CA ASN A 87 22.17 40.77 0.53
C ASN A 87 21.45 40.42 1.84
N ASN A 88 20.19 39.95 1.74
CA ASN A 88 19.38 39.52 2.88
C ASN A 88 19.60 38.06 3.26
N VAL A 89 20.52 37.37 2.59
CA VAL A 89 20.93 35.99 2.87
C VAL A 89 22.33 36.00 3.47
N LYS A 90 22.63 35.01 4.33
CA LYS A 90 23.97 34.85 4.90
C LYS A 90 25.02 34.72 3.80
N PRO A 91 26.25 35.24 4.01
CA PRO A 91 27.31 35.26 2.99
C PRO A 91 27.55 33.90 2.32
N GLU A 92 27.50 32.80 3.07
CA GLU A 92 27.74 31.46 2.55
C GLU A 92 26.70 30.96 1.52
N PHE A 93 25.48 31.52 1.52
CA PHE A 93 24.40 31.12 0.58
C PHE A 93 24.15 32.13 -0.54
N ARG A 94 24.87 33.26 -0.56
CA ARG A 94 24.66 34.31 -1.59
C ARG A 94 24.95 33.82 -3.00
N ALA A 95 26.02 33.06 -3.18
CA ALA A 95 26.35 32.45 -4.47
C ALA A 95 25.27 31.46 -4.91
N LYS A 96 24.66 30.72 -3.97
CA LYS A 96 23.60 29.76 -4.25
C LYS A 96 22.33 30.45 -4.78
N ILE A 97 21.86 31.50 -4.10
CA ILE A 97 20.65 32.22 -4.56
C ILE A 97 20.87 32.92 -5.91
N VAL A 98 22.06 33.48 -6.14
CA VAL A 98 22.41 34.09 -7.44
C VAL A 98 22.39 33.03 -8.53
N ARG A 99 23.01 31.85 -8.30
CA ARG A 99 22.97 30.74 -9.25
C ARG A 99 21.55 30.29 -9.58
N TYR A 100 20.66 30.23 -8.58
CA TYR A 100 19.26 29.84 -8.81
C TYR A 100 18.49 30.89 -9.62
N GLN A 101 18.83 32.17 -9.47
CA GLN A 101 18.26 33.26 -10.28
C GLN A 101 18.82 33.21 -11.71
N GLU A 102 20.14 33.09 -11.87
CA GLU A 102 20.80 32.98 -13.18
C GLU A 102 20.28 31.77 -13.97
N GLU A 103 20.04 30.62 -13.34
CA GLU A 103 19.41 29.46 -13.98
C GLU A 103 18.02 29.81 -14.56
N CYS A 104 17.24 30.65 -13.86
CA CYS A 104 15.95 31.09 -14.37
C CYS A 104 16.09 32.01 -15.59
N ASP A 105 17.09 32.90 -15.57
CA ASP A 105 17.41 33.78 -16.70
C ASP A 105 17.87 32.96 -17.90
N ASP A 106 18.77 32.00 -17.71
CA ASP A 106 19.31 31.13 -18.74
C ASP A 106 18.23 30.25 -19.37
N VAL A 107 17.35 29.64 -18.57
CA VAL A 107 16.23 28.83 -19.08
C VAL A 107 15.27 29.67 -19.92
N LEU A 108 14.99 30.91 -19.50
CA LEU A 108 14.10 31.81 -20.22
C LEU A 108 14.77 32.35 -21.50
N TRP A 109 16.05 32.67 -21.44
CA TRP A 109 16.86 33.08 -22.60
C TRP A 109 16.96 31.96 -23.62
N ASP A 110 17.27 30.75 -23.18
CA ASP A 110 17.33 29.56 -24.02
C ASP A 110 16.00 29.28 -24.70
N TYR A 111 14.88 29.47 -23.98
CA TYR A 111 13.55 29.32 -24.55
C TYR A 111 13.32 30.22 -25.77
N TRP A 112 13.86 31.45 -25.75
CA TRP A 112 13.69 32.43 -26.84
C TRP A 112 14.78 32.36 -27.92
N THR A 113 15.99 31.94 -27.57
CA THR A 113 17.14 32.02 -28.49
C THR A 113 17.50 30.70 -29.16
N LYS A 114 17.16 29.55 -28.57
CA LYS A 114 17.40 28.24 -29.18
C LYS A 114 16.24 27.85 -30.09
N SER A 115 16.56 27.40 -31.32
CA SER A 115 15.56 26.88 -32.26
C SER A 115 14.81 25.68 -31.67
N SER A 116 13.53 25.52 -32.00
CA SER A 116 12.67 24.44 -31.49
C SER A 116 13.23 23.02 -31.70
N THR A 117 14.16 22.84 -32.64
CA THR A 117 14.79 21.56 -32.98
C THR A 117 15.85 21.10 -31.98
N SER A 118 16.39 21.98 -31.13
CA SER A 118 17.42 21.63 -30.12
C SER A 118 16.89 21.53 -28.70
N ARG A 119 15.56 21.61 -28.50
CA ARG A 119 14.96 21.42 -27.18
C ARG A 119 14.99 19.93 -26.87
N SER A 120 16.02 19.50 -26.14
CA SER A 120 16.19 18.11 -25.69
C SER A 120 14.90 17.60 -25.05
N GLU A 121 14.57 16.35 -25.35
CA GLU A 121 13.41 15.58 -24.85
C GLU A 121 13.50 15.27 -23.34
N THR A 122 13.94 16.21 -22.52
CA THR A 122 13.91 16.03 -21.07
C THR A 122 12.45 15.92 -20.63
N PRO A 123 12.08 14.83 -19.95
CA PRO A 123 10.70 14.64 -19.55
C PRO A 123 10.30 15.79 -18.61
N ASN A 124 9.28 16.55 -19.01
CA ASN A 124 8.74 17.65 -18.21
C ASN A 124 8.36 17.14 -16.81
N ALA A 125 8.59 17.94 -15.75
CA ALA A 125 8.20 17.62 -14.38
C ALA A 125 6.75 17.11 -14.25
N ALA A 126 5.82 17.68 -15.04
CA ALA A 126 4.43 17.19 -15.08
C ALA A 126 4.32 15.75 -15.61
N HIS A 127 5.13 15.39 -16.61
CA HIS A 127 5.20 14.04 -17.16
C HIS A 127 5.80 13.05 -16.15
N LEU A 128 6.89 13.43 -15.47
CA LEU A 128 7.50 12.61 -14.42
C LEU A 128 6.54 12.35 -13.25
N ILE A 129 5.82 13.38 -12.81
CA ILE A 129 4.77 13.24 -11.78
C ILE A 129 3.65 12.33 -12.27
N ALA A 130 3.19 12.50 -13.52
CA ALA A 130 2.15 11.65 -14.08
C ALA A 130 2.57 10.18 -14.13
N LEU A 131 3.79 9.89 -14.60
CA LEU A 131 4.38 8.55 -14.58
C LEU A 131 4.46 7.99 -13.16
N SER A 132 4.88 8.80 -12.19
CA SER A 132 5.01 8.33 -10.82
C SER A 132 3.67 8.08 -10.14
N CYS A 133 2.68 8.95 -10.33
CA CYS A 133 1.29 8.72 -9.91
C CYS A 133 0.72 7.46 -10.57
N HIS A 134 0.98 7.26 -11.86
CA HIS A 134 0.57 6.06 -12.59
C HIS A 134 1.22 4.79 -12.01
N ARG A 135 2.51 4.84 -11.67
CA ARG A 135 3.22 3.74 -11.01
C ARG A 135 2.55 3.34 -9.69
N VAL A 136 2.17 4.33 -8.86
CA VAL A 136 1.47 4.08 -7.59
C VAL A 136 0.09 3.45 -7.82
N ALA A 137 -0.63 3.91 -8.85
CA ALA A 137 -1.92 3.33 -9.22
C ALA A 137 -1.79 1.85 -9.64
N LEU A 138 -0.82 1.52 -10.49
CA LEU A 138 -0.53 0.14 -10.92
C LEU A 138 -0.16 -0.76 -9.73
N LEU A 139 0.67 -0.28 -8.80
CA LEU A 139 1.01 -1.02 -7.57
C LEU A 139 -0.23 -1.33 -6.72
N LYS A 140 -1.14 -0.36 -6.59
CA LYS A 140 -2.39 -0.54 -5.85
C LYS A 140 -3.30 -1.54 -6.53
N GLU A 141 -3.45 -1.47 -7.85
CA GLU A 141 -4.24 -2.42 -8.62
C GLU A 141 -3.66 -3.84 -8.54
N LEU A 142 -2.34 -3.97 -8.67
CA LEU A 142 -1.63 -5.24 -8.48
C LEU A 142 -1.83 -5.81 -7.08
N SER A 143 -1.96 -4.97 -6.05
CA SER A 143 -2.25 -5.43 -4.68
C SER A 143 -3.69 -5.94 -4.49
N GLY A 144 -4.64 -5.45 -5.29
CA GLY A 144 -6.06 -5.80 -5.22
C GLY A 144 -6.48 -6.96 -6.12
N THR A 145 -5.79 -7.16 -7.23
CA THR A 145 -6.10 -8.18 -8.24
C THR A 145 -5.50 -9.55 -7.85
N SER A 146 -6.37 -10.57 -7.84
CA SER A 146 -6.00 -11.97 -7.56
C SER A 146 -5.82 -12.85 -8.80
N ASP A 147 -6.27 -12.39 -9.98
CA ASP A 147 -6.13 -13.12 -11.24
C ASP A 147 -4.68 -13.06 -11.74
N ASN A 148 -4.06 -14.22 -11.98
CA ASN A 148 -2.64 -14.31 -12.36
C ASN A 148 -2.35 -13.69 -13.74
N ALA A 149 -3.26 -13.81 -14.70
CA ALA A 149 -3.07 -13.26 -16.03
C ALA A 149 -3.12 -11.72 -15.99
N ILE A 150 -4.10 -11.16 -15.27
CA ILE A 150 -4.24 -9.70 -15.11
C ILE A 150 -3.06 -9.14 -14.30
N ARG A 151 -2.61 -9.86 -13.26
CA ARG A 151 -1.43 -9.47 -12.46
C ARG A 151 -0.16 -9.40 -13.31
N THR A 152 0.05 -10.37 -14.20
CA THR A 152 1.20 -10.39 -15.11
C THR A 152 1.16 -9.17 -16.03
N ALA A 153 0.01 -8.88 -16.64
CA ALA A 153 -0.15 -7.72 -17.52
C ALA A 153 0.07 -6.37 -16.80
N ILE A 154 -0.44 -6.22 -15.57
CA ILE A 154 -0.22 -5.01 -14.76
C ILE A 154 1.26 -4.88 -14.39
N HIS A 155 1.95 -5.98 -14.10
CA HIS A 155 3.36 -5.99 -13.75
C HIS A 155 4.27 -5.62 -14.92
N GLU A 156 3.92 -6.02 -16.15
CA GLU A 156 4.60 -5.57 -17.37
C GLU A 156 4.50 -4.04 -17.53
N GLN A 157 3.31 -3.46 -17.33
CA GLN A 157 3.12 -2.01 -17.35
C GLN A 157 3.89 -1.31 -16.21
N LEU A 158 3.91 -1.92 -15.03
CA LEU A 158 4.67 -1.42 -13.87
C LEU A 158 6.18 -1.41 -14.15
N ALA A 159 6.70 -2.43 -14.84
CA ALA A 159 8.09 -2.52 -15.24
C ALA A 159 8.45 -1.37 -16.19
N LEU A 160 7.65 -1.17 -17.23
CA LEU A 160 7.86 -0.08 -18.21
C LEU A 160 7.94 1.28 -17.53
N VAL A 161 6.96 1.61 -16.67
CA VAL A 161 6.93 2.90 -15.96
C VAL A 161 8.07 3.03 -14.96
N SER A 162 8.43 1.96 -14.25
CA SER A 162 9.53 1.98 -13.30
C SER A 162 10.88 2.21 -13.99
N HIS A 163 11.10 1.58 -15.16
CA HIS A 163 12.30 1.82 -15.96
C HIS A 163 12.39 3.27 -16.47
N GLN A 164 11.27 3.85 -16.91
CA GLN A 164 11.22 5.27 -17.31
C GLN A 164 11.54 6.23 -16.18
N LEU A 165 11.22 5.85 -14.93
CA LEU A 165 11.54 6.63 -13.73
C LEU A 165 12.92 6.30 -13.12
N GLY A 166 13.68 5.36 -13.71
CA GLY A 166 14.96 4.90 -13.16
C GLY A 166 14.84 4.14 -11.83
N LEU A 167 13.67 3.58 -11.53
CA LEU A 167 13.36 2.86 -10.30
C LEU A 167 13.45 1.34 -10.50
N SER A 168 13.78 0.61 -9.44
CA SER A 168 13.74 -0.86 -9.44
C SER A 168 12.31 -1.38 -9.57
N VAL A 169 12.12 -2.39 -10.42
CA VAL A 169 10.86 -3.14 -10.53
C VAL A 169 10.78 -4.13 -9.37
N PRO A 170 9.73 -4.08 -8.53
CA PRO A 170 9.58 -5.07 -7.46
C PRO A 170 9.16 -6.43 -8.04
N ASP A 171 9.52 -7.51 -7.36
CA ASP A 171 9.18 -8.87 -7.81
C ASP A 171 7.67 -9.13 -7.77
N LEU A 172 7.13 -9.82 -8.77
CA LEU A 172 5.69 -10.10 -8.90
C LEU A 172 5.12 -10.89 -7.71
N THR A 173 5.93 -11.76 -7.10
CA THR A 173 5.53 -12.58 -5.95
C THR A 173 5.62 -11.82 -4.63
N SER A 174 6.38 -10.71 -4.61
CA SER A 174 6.54 -9.83 -3.44
C SER A 174 5.38 -8.86 -3.22
N ILE A 175 4.58 -8.59 -4.26
CA ILE A 175 3.44 -7.66 -4.19
C ILE A 175 2.13 -8.44 -4.15
N GLY A 176 1.38 -8.34 -3.06
CA GLY A 176 -0.06 -8.62 -3.09
C GLY A 176 -0.45 -10.08 -3.34
N ILE A 177 0.26 -11.07 -2.79
CA ILE A 177 -0.46 -12.28 -2.40
C ILE A 177 -1.39 -11.80 -1.28
N ARG A 178 -2.68 -11.61 -1.59
CA ARG A 178 -3.73 -11.34 -0.61
C ARG A 178 -3.41 -12.15 0.65
N THR A 179 -3.16 -11.51 1.79
CA THR A 179 -3.48 -12.15 3.06
C THR A 179 -4.96 -12.49 2.92
N PRO A 180 -5.36 -13.77 2.80
CA PRO A 180 -6.76 -14.08 2.57
C PRO A 180 -7.55 -13.44 3.71
N ALA A 181 -8.72 -12.87 3.42
CA ALA A 181 -9.51 -12.24 4.48
C ALA A 181 -9.65 -13.26 5.63
N PRO A 182 -9.61 -12.85 6.91
CA PRO A 182 -9.73 -13.81 8.01
C PRO A 182 -10.93 -14.77 7.85
N ALA A 183 -11.99 -14.32 7.19
CA ALA A 183 -13.12 -15.15 6.77
C ALA A 183 -12.72 -16.27 5.78
N ASP A 184 -12.02 -15.96 4.68
CA ASP A 184 -11.61 -16.93 3.66
C ASP A 184 -10.67 -18.01 4.23
N ILE A 185 -9.74 -17.63 5.11
CA ILE A 185 -8.84 -18.55 5.82
C ILE A 185 -9.64 -19.54 6.69
N LEU A 186 -10.67 -19.05 7.39
CA LEU A 186 -11.52 -19.88 8.22
C LEU A 186 -12.39 -20.82 7.38
N ILE A 187 -12.90 -20.37 6.22
CA ILE A 187 -13.70 -21.21 5.32
C ILE A 187 -12.91 -22.44 4.88
N GLU A 188 -11.65 -22.26 4.47
CA GLU A 188 -10.78 -23.36 4.07
C GLU A 188 -10.53 -24.34 5.23
N PHE A 189 -10.26 -23.82 6.42
CA PHE A 189 -10.03 -24.60 7.64
C PHE A 189 -11.27 -25.41 8.06
N TRP A 190 -12.46 -24.79 8.11
CA TRP A 190 -13.69 -25.49 8.50
C TRP A 190 -14.14 -26.49 7.43
N SER A 191 -13.90 -26.20 6.15
CA SER A 191 -14.15 -27.14 5.05
C SER A 191 -13.26 -28.38 5.16
N ALA A 192 -12.00 -28.21 5.57
CA ALA A 192 -11.09 -29.32 5.85
C ALA A 192 -11.57 -30.21 7.01
N LEU A 193 -12.13 -29.62 8.08
CA LEU A 193 -12.74 -30.39 9.16
C LEU A 193 -14.00 -31.13 8.71
N ALA A 194 -14.86 -30.51 7.89
CA ALA A 194 -16.03 -31.16 7.32
C ALA A 194 -15.66 -32.35 6.42
N LEU A 195 -14.51 -32.29 5.72
CA LEU A 195 -13.98 -33.43 4.97
C LEU A 195 -13.55 -34.59 5.87
N LEU A 196 -12.96 -34.31 7.04
CA LEU A 196 -12.66 -35.35 8.03
C LEU A 196 -13.94 -35.98 8.60
N ASP A 197 -14.97 -35.17 8.87
CA ASP A 197 -16.29 -35.66 9.31
C ASP A 197 -16.91 -36.61 8.28
N ARG A 198 -16.87 -36.25 6.98
CA ARG A 198 -17.34 -37.13 5.89
C ARG A 198 -16.58 -38.45 5.82
N LYS A 199 -15.30 -38.46 6.20
CA LYS A 199 -14.46 -39.66 6.28
C LYS A 199 -14.62 -40.43 7.59
N GLY A 200 -15.46 -39.96 8.52
CA GLY A 200 -15.69 -40.58 9.83
C GLY A 200 -14.47 -40.51 10.78
N VAL A 201 -13.53 -39.60 10.51
CA VAL A 201 -12.30 -39.48 11.29
C VAL A 201 -12.58 -38.69 12.56
N ARG A 202 -12.27 -39.25 13.72
CA ARG A 202 -12.39 -38.54 15.00
C ARG A 202 -11.22 -37.56 15.15
N TYR A 203 -11.53 -36.30 15.43
CA TYR A 203 -10.54 -35.25 15.70
C TYR A 203 -10.85 -34.44 16.97
N ASN A 204 -12.03 -34.63 17.58
CA ASN A 204 -12.41 -33.96 18.81
C ASN A 204 -11.86 -34.72 20.02
N HIS A 205 -10.89 -34.14 20.73
CA HIS A 205 -10.17 -34.82 21.80
C HIS A 205 -10.94 -34.98 23.11
N CYS A 206 -11.96 -34.15 23.33
CA CYS A 206 -12.75 -34.17 24.56
C CYS A 206 -14.23 -34.02 24.19
N THR A 207 -15.09 -34.87 24.74
CA THR A 207 -16.54 -34.79 24.52
C THR A 207 -17.31 -34.76 25.84
N PRO A 208 -17.02 -33.83 26.76
CA PRO A 208 -17.75 -33.72 28.02
C PRO A 208 -19.18 -33.20 27.78
N SER A 209 -19.40 -32.48 26.68
CA SER A 209 -20.71 -32.03 26.21
C SER A 209 -20.70 -31.96 24.67
N LYS A 210 -21.86 -32.15 24.02
CA LYS A 210 -22.02 -31.93 22.57
C LYS A 210 -21.93 -30.43 22.19
N ALA A 211 -21.81 -29.55 23.19
CA ALA A 211 -21.80 -28.11 23.03
C ALA A 211 -20.41 -27.48 22.73
N PHE A 212 -19.34 -28.28 22.70
CA PHE A 212 -17.98 -27.77 22.52
C PHE A 212 -17.14 -28.66 21.63
N LEU A 213 -16.24 -28.03 20.89
CA LEU A 213 -15.26 -28.69 20.03
C LEU A 213 -13.84 -28.42 20.57
N TYR A 214 -13.08 -29.49 20.82
CA TYR A 214 -11.74 -29.45 21.39
C TYR A 214 -10.70 -29.91 20.36
N LEU A 215 -10.02 -28.94 19.75
CA LEU A 215 -9.05 -29.18 18.69
C LEU A 215 -7.63 -29.07 19.21
N GLN A 216 -6.83 -30.11 18.98
CA GLN A 216 -5.40 -30.08 19.23
C GLN A 216 -4.70 -29.88 17.88
N LEU A 217 -4.05 -28.73 17.69
CA LEU A 217 -3.53 -28.34 16.37
C LEU A 217 -2.42 -29.27 15.83
N PRO A 218 -1.40 -29.68 16.62
CA PRO A 218 -0.40 -30.65 16.17
C PRO A 218 -0.96 -31.99 15.64
N HIS A 219 -1.90 -32.60 16.34
CA HIS A 219 -2.58 -33.84 16.01
C HIS A 219 -3.50 -33.63 14.81
N LEU A 220 -4.24 -32.51 14.78
CA LEU A 220 -5.04 -32.15 13.62
C LEU A 220 -4.17 -31.97 12.36
N ALA A 221 -2.97 -31.42 12.48
CA ALA A 221 -2.00 -31.36 11.38
C ALA A 221 -1.56 -32.76 10.90
N GLN A 222 -1.34 -33.70 11.82
CA GLN A 222 -1.04 -35.09 11.47
C GLN A 222 -2.22 -35.76 10.75
N LEU A 223 -3.45 -35.53 11.20
CA LEU A 223 -4.66 -36.03 10.54
C LEU A 223 -4.83 -35.45 9.13
N PHE A 224 -4.66 -34.14 8.96
CA PHE A 224 -4.73 -33.51 7.65
C PHE A 224 -3.68 -34.07 6.69
N LYS A 225 -2.43 -34.25 7.16
CA LYS A 225 -1.37 -34.89 6.36
C LYS A 225 -1.74 -36.33 5.97
N LYS A 226 -2.28 -37.12 6.91
CA LYS A 226 -2.70 -38.52 6.66
C LYS A 226 -3.83 -38.61 5.62
N HIS A 227 -4.70 -37.60 5.54
CA HIS A 227 -5.85 -37.58 4.64
C HIS A 227 -5.67 -36.72 3.39
N ASN A 228 -4.42 -36.34 3.06
CA ASN A 228 -4.04 -35.50 1.91
C ASN A 228 -4.74 -34.13 1.88
N ILE A 229 -4.94 -33.52 3.05
CA ILE A 229 -5.48 -32.17 3.20
C ILE A 229 -4.30 -31.23 3.51
N SER A 230 -4.08 -30.22 2.67
CA SER A 230 -2.93 -29.31 2.78
C SER A 230 -3.28 -28.01 3.53
N ILE A 231 -3.52 -28.09 4.84
CA ILE A 231 -3.72 -26.90 5.70
C ILE A 231 -2.45 -26.60 6.50
N LYS A 232 -1.97 -25.36 6.42
CA LYS A 232 -0.82 -24.87 7.22
C LYS A 232 -1.31 -24.05 8.42
N PHE A 233 -0.87 -24.40 9.62
CA PHE A 233 -1.19 -23.68 10.86
C PHE A 233 -0.31 -22.43 11.06
N THR A 234 -0.46 -21.45 10.17
CA THR A 234 0.28 -20.18 10.20
C THR A 234 -0.16 -19.29 11.37
N ARG A 235 0.57 -18.18 11.61
CA ARG A 235 0.21 -17.19 12.62
C ARG A 235 -1.15 -16.54 12.31
N GLU A 236 -1.42 -16.32 11.04
CA GLU A 236 -2.63 -15.69 10.51
C GLU A 236 -3.85 -16.59 10.76
N LEU A 237 -3.76 -17.89 10.46
CA LEU A 237 -4.84 -18.85 10.76
C LEU A 237 -5.14 -18.89 12.27
N ARG A 238 -4.10 -18.92 13.12
CA ARG A 238 -4.29 -18.93 14.58
C ARG A 238 -4.97 -17.65 15.08
N GLN A 239 -4.64 -16.50 14.48
CA GLN A 239 -5.28 -15.22 14.85
C GLN A 239 -6.74 -15.20 14.38
N ALA A 240 -7.01 -15.59 13.13
CA ALA A 240 -8.37 -15.70 12.58
C ALA A 240 -9.23 -16.66 13.42
N MET A 241 -8.66 -17.80 13.86
CA MET A 241 -9.33 -18.73 14.76
C MET A 241 -9.69 -18.10 16.11
N LYS A 242 -8.83 -17.27 16.72
CA LYS A 242 -9.13 -16.57 17.98
C LYS A 242 -10.24 -15.53 17.82
N GLU A 243 -10.30 -14.87 16.67
CA GLU A 243 -11.28 -13.81 16.36
C GLU A 243 -12.59 -14.38 15.79
N SER A 244 -12.64 -15.70 15.52
CA SER A 244 -13.80 -16.38 15.00
C SER A 244 -15.01 -16.22 15.92
N LYS A 245 -16.11 -15.73 15.36
CA LYS A 245 -17.40 -15.59 16.05
C LYS A 245 -18.32 -16.79 15.81
N GLN A 246 -18.11 -17.54 14.73
CA GLN A 246 -18.93 -18.69 14.34
C GLN A 246 -18.07 -19.75 13.61
N PRO A 247 -17.72 -20.87 14.26
CA PRO A 247 -17.91 -21.15 15.70
C PRO A 247 -17.06 -20.20 16.57
N ARG A 248 -17.60 -19.80 17.73
CA ARG A 248 -16.94 -18.82 18.62
C ARG A 248 -15.76 -19.46 19.35
N TYR A 249 -14.60 -18.83 19.30
CA TYR A 249 -13.47 -19.25 20.13
C TYR A 249 -13.70 -18.93 21.60
N VAL A 250 -13.49 -19.92 22.48
CA VAL A 250 -13.70 -19.80 23.92
C VAL A 250 -12.38 -19.63 24.65
N SER A 251 -11.46 -20.59 24.50
CA SER A 251 -10.19 -20.59 25.21
C SER A 251 -9.20 -21.60 24.63
N ASN A 252 -7.96 -21.55 25.13
CA ASN A 252 -6.93 -22.55 24.85
C ASN A 252 -6.44 -23.11 26.18
N THR A 253 -6.96 -24.28 26.55
CA THR A 253 -6.79 -24.86 27.89
C THR A 253 -6.35 -26.32 27.82
N THR A 254 -5.73 -26.81 28.90
CA THR A 254 -5.31 -28.21 29.01
C THR A 254 -6.51 -29.09 29.34
N GLN A 255 -6.74 -30.11 28.53
CA GLN A 255 -7.83 -31.06 28.69
C GLN A 255 -7.31 -32.50 28.59
N HIS A 256 -7.89 -33.40 29.37
CA HIS A 256 -7.59 -34.82 29.25
C HIS A 256 -8.20 -35.37 27.97
N SER A 257 -7.38 -35.92 27.09
CA SER A 257 -7.86 -36.47 25.82
C SER A 257 -8.51 -37.82 26.05
N ALA A 258 -9.76 -37.97 25.60
CA ALA A 258 -10.46 -39.26 25.54
C ALA A 258 -9.94 -40.16 24.41
N MET A 259 -9.17 -39.60 23.47
CA MET A 259 -8.62 -40.34 22.32
C MET A 259 -7.19 -40.83 22.59
N GLU A 260 -6.34 -39.94 23.13
CA GLU A 260 -4.91 -40.21 23.34
C GLU A 260 -4.59 -40.62 24.79
N HIS A 261 -5.58 -40.57 25.69
CA HIS A 261 -5.43 -40.85 27.13
C HIS A 261 -4.32 -40.05 27.84
N ILE A 262 -4.00 -38.85 27.32
CA ILE A 262 -3.02 -37.92 27.86
C ILE A 262 -3.60 -36.50 27.94
N SER A 263 -3.05 -35.68 28.84
CA SER A 263 -3.42 -34.26 28.97
C SER A 263 -2.81 -33.43 27.83
N LEU A 264 -3.66 -32.79 27.03
CA LEU A 264 -3.26 -32.02 25.85
C LEU A 264 -3.79 -30.59 25.91
N LYS A 265 -3.03 -29.66 25.32
CA LYS A 265 -3.45 -28.26 25.16
C LYS A 265 -4.37 -28.12 23.96
N CYS A 266 -5.66 -27.87 24.21
CA CYS A 266 -6.71 -27.87 23.21
C CYS A 266 -7.30 -26.46 23.01
N TRP A 267 -7.55 -26.12 21.75
CA TRP A 267 -8.34 -24.96 21.36
C TRP A 267 -9.82 -25.32 21.44
N VAL A 268 -10.57 -24.54 22.21
CA VAL A 268 -11.98 -24.79 22.50
C VAL A 268 -12.86 -23.82 21.73
N PHE A 269 -13.81 -24.37 21.00
CA PHE A 269 -14.82 -23.62 20.24
C PHE A 269 -16.22 -24.01 20.70
N GLU A 270 -17.15 -23.06 20.66
CA GLU A 270 -18.57 -23.35 20.84
C GLU A 270 -19.09 -24.16 19.65
N TRP A 271 -19.78 -25.26 19.95
CA TRP A 271 -20.38 -26.17 18.99
C TRP A 271 -21.87 -26.31 19.38
N PRO A 272 -22.86 -26.21 18.49
CA PRO A 272 -22.87 -26.71 17.13
C PRO A 272 -23.11 -25.61 16.09
N LEU A 273 -22.65 -25.84 14.85
CA LEU A 273 -23.24 -25.20 13.68
C LEU A 273 -24.76 -25.44 13.74
N ARG A 274 -25.60 -24.39 13.73
CA ARG A 274 -27.00 -24.58 13.32
C ARG A 274 -26.96 -25.43 12.05
N ARG A 275 -27.72 -26.53 12.00
CA ARG A 275 -27.92 -27.30 10.77
C ARG A 275 -28.70 -26.43 9.77
N GLU A 276 -28.06 -25.44 9.20
CA GLU A 276 -28.47 -24.83 7.95
C GLU A 276 -27.43 -25.27 6.94
N ARG A 277 -27.87 -26.15 6.04
CA ARG A 277 -27.12 -26.65 4.89
C ARG A 277 -26.74 -25.54 3.89
N GLU A 278 -26.70 -24.28 4.29
CA GLU A 278 -26.72 -23.12 3.39
C GLU A 278 -25.55 -22.14 3.56
N VAL A 279 -24.69 -22.28 4.59
CA VAL A 279 -23.62 -21.29 4.80
C VAL A 279 -22.40 -21.51 3.88
N PHE A 280 -22.22 -22.72 3.32
CA PHE A 280 -21.04 -23.05 2.51
C PHE A 280 -21.34 -23.94 1.30
N ASP A 281 -22.44 -23.67 0.59
CA ASP A 281 -22.66 -24.24 -0.75
C ASP A 281 -22.17 -23.21 -1.80
N PRO A 282 -21.09 -23.47 -2.55
CA PRO A 282 -20.65 -22.55 -3.59
C PRO A 282 -21.65 -22.60 -4.75
N LEU A 283 -22.27 -21.44 -5.03
CA LEU A 283 -23.03 -21.10 -6.24
C LEU A 283 -23.03 -22.17 -7.36
N GLN A 284 -23.95 -23.13 -7.30
CA GLN A 284 -24.34 -23.95 -8.45
C GLN A 284 -25.85 -23.83 -8.70
N LYS A 285 -26.32 -22.66 -9.13
CA LYS A 285 -27.58 -22.54 -9.88
C LYS A 285 -27.49 -21.41 -10.91
N ASN A 286 -26.94 -21.72 -12.08
CA ASN A 286 -27.35 -21.06 -13.32
C ASN A 286 -28.14 -22.10 -14.14
N PRO A 287 -29.47 -22.00 -14.28
CA PRO A 287 -30.18 -22.86 -15.20
C PRO A 287 -29.87 -22.40 -16.63
N VAL A 288 -29.16 -23.25 -17.36
CA VAL A 288 -29.04 -23.20 -18.81
C VAL A 288 -30.47 -23.18 -19.39
N ARG A 289 -30.88 -22.03 -19.93
CA ARG A 289 -32.04 -21.96 -20.83
C ARG A 289 -31.70 -22.77 -22.07
N ARG A 290 -32.15 -24.03 -22.12
CA ARG A 290 -32.30 -24.76 -23.38
C ARG A 290 -33.34 -24.03 -24.22
N LYS A 291 -32.88 -23.37 -25.29
CA LYS A 291 -33.72 -23.10 -26.46
C LYS A 291 -33.93 -24.45 -27.14
N THR A 292 -35.16 -24.93 -27.18
CA THR A 292 -35.62 -25.90 -28.16
C THR A 292 -36.57 -25.21 -29.11
N ALA A 293 -36.45 -25.64 -30.37
CA ALA A 293 -37.14 -25.22 -31.59
C ALA A 293 -38.63 -24.90 -31.43
#